data_AF-A0AAV8YMT0-F1
#
_entry.id   AF-A0AAV8YMT0-F1
#
_cell.length_a   1.000
_cell.length_b   1.000
_cell.length_c   1.000
_cell.angle_alpha   90.00
_cell.angle_beta   90.00
_cell.angle_gamma   90.00
#
_symmetry.space_group_name_H-M   'P 1'
#
loop_
_entity.id
_entity.type
_entity.pdbx_description
1 polymer ?
#
loop_
_entity_poly.entity_id
_entity_poly.type
_entity_poly.pdbx_seq_one_letter_code
_entity_poly.pdbx_strand_id
1 'polypeptide(L)' 'MSGAKERVMQRKDPAKRLTLEQKLYLINHAKNGVKNVELCKMYNICKSSVAEILGKKEIYLSEVEKKTKIEWTD' A
#
# COMPACT_ATOMS: atom_id res chain seq x y z
N MET A 1 -20.66 29.20 20.59
CA MET A 1 -20.96 27.78 20.37
C MET A 1 -20.18 27.29 19.17
N SER A 2 -19.52 26.14 19.33
CA SER A 2 -18.50 25.55 18.45
C SER A 2 -18.98 25.27 17.03
N GLY A 3 -18.46 26.01 16.04
CA GLY A 3 -18.63 25.76 14.60
C GLY A 3 -17.66 24.69 14.06
N ALA A 4 -17.40 23.62 14.81
CA ALA A 4 -16.43 22.58 14.47
C ALA A 4 -17.04 21.40 13.70
N LYS A 5 -17.96 21.66 12.76
CA LYS A 5 -18.69 20.60 12.05
C LYS A 5 -18.64 20.75 10.52
N GLU A 6 -17.49 21.02 9.93
CA GLU A 6 -17.39 20.87 8.47
C GLU A 6 -15.97 20.65 7.96
N ARG A 7 -15.37 19.49 8.29
CA ARG A 7 -14.23 18.94 7.52
C ARG A 7 -14.26 17.42 7.51
N VAL A 8 -15.39 16.81 7.11
CA VAL A 8 -15.37 15.43 6.58
C VAL A 8 -14.92 15.49 5.12
N MET A 9 -13.72 16.03 4.90
CA MET A 9 -13.03 15.83 3.64
C MET A 9 -12.69 14.34 3.65
N GLN A 10 -13.46 13.54 2.89
CA GLN A 10 -13.16 12.14 2.64
C GLN A 10 -11.74 12.07 2.11
N ARG A 11 -10.75 11.91 2.99
CA ARG A 11 -9.35 11.68 2.60
C ARG A 11 -9.36 10.29 1.98
N LYS A 12 -9.61 10.22 0.67
CA LYS A 12 -9.48 8.99 -0.13
C LYS A 12 -8.12 8.41 0.20
N ASP A 13 -8.13 7.32 0.96
CA ASP A 13 -6.93 6.71 1.53
C ASP A 13 -5.92 6.48 0.40
N PRO A 14 -4.78 7.19 0.37
CA PRO A 14 -3.87 7.13 -0.77
C PRO A 14 -3.29 5.72 -0.96
N ALA A 15 -3.31 4.87 0.07
CA ALA A 15 -2.97 3.46 -0.02
C ALA A 15 -3.88 2.66 -0.97
N LYS A 16 -5.16 3.03 -1.04
CA LYS A 16 -6.13 2.38 -1.94
C LYS A 16 -5.87 2.72 -3.42
N ARG A 17 -5.09 3.77 -3.70
CA ARG A 17 -4.68 4.13 -5.06
C ARG A 17 -3.44 3.38 -5.54
N LEU A 18 -2.70 2.75 -4.63
CA LEU A 18 -1.52 1.98 -5.01
C LEU A 18 -1.95 0.72 -5.76
N THR A 19 -1.32 0.49 -6.91
CA THR A 19 -1.47 -0.76 -7.66
C THR A 19 -0.87 -1.93 -6.88
N LEU A 20 -1.23 -3.16 -7.25
CA LEU A 20 -0.61 -4.36 -6.66
C LEU A 20 0.92 -4.33 -6.81
N GLU A 21 1.41 -3.94 -7.98
CA GLU A 21 2.84 -3.80 -8.27
C GLU A 21 3.53 -2.79 -7.33
N GLN A 22 2.94 -1.62 -7.13
CA GLN A 22 3.48 -0.61 -6.22
C GLN A 22 3.51 -1.10 -4.76
N LYS A 23 2.50 -1.86 -4.33
CA LYS A 23 2.49 -2.48 -2.99
C LYS A 23 3.61 -3.49 -2.83
N LEU A 24 3.89 -4.28 -3.87
CA LEU A 24 4.99 -5.24 -3.87
C LEU A 24 6.37 -4.56 -3.83
N TYR A 25 6.57 -3.49 -4.61
CA TYR A 25 7.79 -2.69 -4.52
C TYR A 25 7.98 -2.08 -3.14
N LEU A 26 6.91 -1.55 -2.53
CA LEU A 26 6.95 -1.03 -1.16
C LEU A 26 7.39 -2.11 -0.17
N ILE A 27 6.83 -3.31 -0.27
CA ILE A 27 7.24 -4.48 0.56
C ILE A 27 8.70 -4.83 0.31
N ASN A 28 9.16 -4.80 -0.94
CA ASN A 28 10.55 -5.07 -1.28
C ASN A 28 11.50 -4.02 -0.69
N HIS A 29 11.18 -2.72 -0.78
CA HIS A 29 11.98 -1.68 -0.17
C HIS A 29 12.03 -1.81 1.36
N ALA A 30 10.90 -2.13 2.01
CA ALA A 30 10.87 -2.40 3.44
C ALA A 30 11.77 -3.60 3.82
N LYS A 31 11.76 -4.68 3.03
CA LYS A 31 12.66 -5.83 3.20
C LYS A 31 14.14 -5.46 3.05
N ASN A 32 14.46 -4.53 2.14
CA ASN A 32 15.81 -4.00 1.93
C ASN A 32 16.23 -2.97 2.99
N GLY A 33 15.45 -2.79 4.07
CA GLY A 33 15.79 -1.92 5.19
C GLY A 33 15.40 -0.44 5.01
N VAL A 34 14.62 -0.10 3.98
CA VAL A 34 14.08 1.25 3.83
C VAL A 34 13.10 1.54 4.97
N LYS A 35 13.34 2.65 5.69
CA LYS A 35 12.54 3.05 6.84
C LYS A 35 11.13 3.45 6.41
N ASN A 36 10.13 3.17 7.27
CA ASN A 36 8.74 3.54 7.02
C ASN A 36 8.52 5.02 6.68
N VAL A 37 9.31 5.92 7.27
CA VAL A 37 9.24 7.37 6.98
C VAL A 37 9.59 7.67 5.54
N GLU A 38 10.61 7.00 5.00
CA GLU A 38 11.04 7.16 3.62
C GLU A 38 10.02 6.52 2.66
N LEU A 39 9.46 5.37 3.00
CA LEU A 39 8.37 4.74 2.24
C LEU A 39 7.13 5.65 2.17
N CYS A 40 6.78 6.33 3.26
CA CYS A 40 5.66 7.29 3.26
C CYS A 40 5.88 8.41 2.22
N LYS A 41 7.11 8.92 2.11
CA LYS A 41 7.46 9.97 1.15
C LYS A 41 7.47 9.45 -0.28
N MET A 42 8.13 8.31 -0.52
CA MET A 42 8.25 7.71 -1.86
C MET A 42 6.88 7.42 -2.50
N TYR A 43 5.96 6.89 -1.70
CA TYR A 43 4.64 6.47 -2.18
C TYR A 43 3.54 7.49 -1.90
N ASN A 44 3.87 8.62 -1.27
CA ASN A 44 2.93 9.65 -0.83
C ASN A 44 1.73 9.07 -0.03
N ILE A 45 2.05 8.18 0.92
CA ILE A 45 1.06 7.53 1.79
C ILE A 45 1.36 7.74 3.27
N CYS A 46 0.35 7.54 4.10
CA CYS A 46 0.48 7.64 5.55
C CYS A 46 1.22 6.45 6.15
N LYS A 47 1.79 6.64 7.34
CA LYS A 47 2.46 5.56 8.10
C LYS A 47 1.51 4.39 8.43
N SER A 48 0.24 4.68 8.71
CA SER A 48 -0.80 3.66 8.91
C SER A 48 -1.00 2.80 7.65
N SER A 49 -0.99 3.43 6.48
CA SER A 49 -1.08 2.75 5.18
C SER A 49 0.12 1.85 4.91
N VAL A 50 1.34 2.34 5.20
CA VAL A 50 2.56 1.51 5.11
C VAL A 50 2.43 0.27 5.99
N ALA A 51 2.03 0.45 7.26
CA ALA A 51 1.86 -0.66 8.19
C ALA A 51 0.80 -1.66 7.73
N GLU A 52 -0.33 -1.18 7.20
CA GLU A 52 -1.38 -2.04 6.66
C GLU A 52 -0.88 -2.87 5.46
N ILE A 53 -0.17 -2.23 4.52
CA ILE A 53 0.36 -2.92 3.33
C ILE A 53 1.39 -3.98 3.74
N LEU A 54 2.30 -3.65 4.65
CA LEU A 54 3.30 -4.60 5.16
C LEU A 54 2.65 -5.74 5.95
N GLY A 55 1.58 -5.48 6.69
CA GLY A 55 0.82 -6.49 7.42
C GLY A 55 0.07 -7.45 6.49
N LYS A 56 -0.34 -6.99 5.30
CA LYS A 56 -1.05 -7.79 4.28
C LYS A 56 -0.11 -8.36 3.20
N LYS A 57 1.22 -8.37 3.42
CA LYS A 57 2.22 -8.78 2.42
C LYS A 57 1.97 -10.16 1.80
N GLU A 58 1.51 -11.13 2.58
CA GLU A 58 1.30 -12.51 2.11
C GLU A 58 0.12 -12.62 1.15
N ILE A 59 -0.92 -11.80 1.36
CA ILE A 59 -2.08 -11.71 0.46
C ILE A 59 -1.61 -11.22 -0.91
N TYR A 60 -0.83 -10.13 -0.94
CA TYR A 60 -0.35 -9.55 -2.19
C TYR A 60 0.60 -10.48 -2.95
N LEU A 61 1.46 -11.23 -2.25
CA LEU A 61 2.33 -12.23 -2.87
C LEU A 61 1.52 -13.38 -3.49
N SER A 62 0.49 -13.88 -2.79
CA SER A 62 -0.39 -14.94 -3.32
C SER A 62 -1.19 -14.49 -4.55
N GLU A 63 -1.59 -13.21 -4.62
CA GLU A 63 -2.26 -12.66 -5.81
C GLU A 63 -1.36 -12.67 -7.05
N VAL A 64 -0.05 -12.49 -6.89
CA VAL A 64 0.93 -12.58 -8.00
C VAL A 64 1.06 -14.02 -8.47
N GLU A 65 1.20 -14.98 -7.56
CA GLU A 65 1.34 -16.40 -7.91
C GLU A 65 0.12 -16.95 -8.66
N LYS A 66 -1.07 -16.43 -8.36
CA LYS A 66 -2.30 -16.76 -9.10
C LYS A 66 -2.29 -16.19 -10.50
N LYS A 67 -1.78 -14.98 -10.70
CA LYS A 67 -1.68 -14.35 -12.02
C LYS A 67 -0.64 -15.03 -12.91
N THR A 68 0.55 -15.32 -12.37
CA THR A 68 1.63 -15.94 -13.15
C THR A 68 1.33 -17.37 -13.58
N LYS A 69 0.51 -18.11 -12.83
CA LYS A 69 0.07 -19.47 -13.22
C LYS A 69 -0.87 -19.51 -14.41
N ILE A 70 -1.50 -18.39 -14.78
CA ILE A 70 -2.47 -18.34 -15.89
C ILE A 70 -1.77 -18.07 -17.23
N GLU A 71 -0.56 -17.49 -17.23
CA GLU A 71 0.14 -17.10 -18.47
C GLU A 71 1.02 -18.19 -19.11
N TRP A 72 1.05 -19.41 -18.56
CA TRP A 72 1.83 -20.54 -19.10
C TRP A 72 0.96 -21.70 -19.61
N THR A 73 -0.27 -21.40 -20.02
CA THR A 73 -1.13 -22.34 -20.74
C THR A 73 -1.49 -21.75 -22.10
N ASP A 74 -0.52 -21.74 -23.02
CA ASP A 74 -0.71 -21.77 -24.47
C ASP A 74 0.55 -22.33 -25.15
#